data_AF-A0A3S3N683-F1
#
_entry.id   AF-A0A3S3N683-F1
#
_cell.length_a   1.000
_cell.length_b   1.000
_cell.length_c   1.000
_cell.angle_alpha   90.00
_cell.angle_beta   90.00
_cell.angle_gamma   90.00
#
_symmetry.space_group_name_H-M   'P 1'
#
loop_
_entity.id
_entity.type
_entity.pdbx_description
1 polymer ?
#
loop_
_entity_poly.entity_id
_entity_poly.type
_entity_poly.pdbx_seq_one_letter_code
_entity_poly.pdbx_strand_id
1 'polypeptide(L)'
;MAATPYVTAIVPFDGSTTHKTPQFPTTIPETFLSASSLPCVTPLFNTWFSKKLRSLDSSDYPCKVPRAVDKQVFLTVSLNLQDCPLNQKCKGFLGKRFSAFINNQSFVRPAVSTLESHYHHLHNVELLSDFPEKPPHPYNYTGAILPDTNY
;
A
#
# COMPACT_ATOMS: atom_id res chain seq x y z
N MET A 1 10.03 -14.81 10.14
CA MET A 1 9.20 -14.25 9.04
C MET A 1 10.11 -13.44 8.14
N ALA A 2 10.07 -13.70 6.84
CA ALA A 2 10.75 -12.87 5.86
C ALA A 2 9.72 -12.11 5.02
N ALA A 3 10.02 -10.87 4.64
CA ALA A 3 9.17 -10.05 3.80
C ALA A 3 9.97 -9.47 2.62
N THR A 4 9.37 -9.53 1.44
CA THR A 4 9.88 -8.92 0.19
C THR A 4 8.75 -8.14 -0.47
N PRO A 5 9.05 -7.03 -1.18
CA PRO A 5 8.03 -6.26 -1.87
C PRO A 5 7.47 -7.05 -3.07
N TYR A 6 6.15 -7.04 -3.22
CA TYR A 6 5.50 -7.53 -4.44
C TYR A 6 5.46 -6.39 -5.46
N VAL A 7 6.19 -6.54 -6.56
CA VAL A 7 6.38 -5.48 -7.56
C VAL A 7 5.87 -5.96 -8.91
N THR A 8 4.84 -5.30 -9.42
CA THR A 8 4.26 -5.52 -10.76
C THR A 8 4.54 -4.35 -11.71
N ALA A 9 5.11 -3.25 -11.20
CA ALA A 9 5.45 -2.07 -11.98
C ALA A 9 6.95 -2.04 -12.32
N ILE A 10 7.30 -1.41 -13.44
CA ILE A 10 8.70 -1.18 -13.85
C ILE A 10 9.24 0.02 -13.05
N VAL A 11 9.47 -0.20 -11.76
CA VAL A 11 10.01 0.81 -10.85
C VAL A 11 11.19 0.24 -10.07
N PRO A 12 12.25 1.02 -9.84
CA PRO A 12 13.34 0.58 -8.99
C PRO A 12 12.84 0.45 -7.54
N PHE A 13 13.12 -0.70 -6.93
CA PHE A 13 12.79 -1.01 -5.53
C PHE A 13 14.00 -1.62 -4.83
N ASP A 14 14.00 -1.59 -3.50
CA ASP A 14 15.02 -2.27 -2.71
C ASP A 14 14.72 -3.78 -2.68
N GLY A 15 15.64 -4.58 -3.23
CA GLY A 15 15.55 -6.04 -3.28
C GLY A 15 15.99 -6.74 -1.98
N SER A 16 16.28 -5.99 -0.91
CA SER A 16 16.65 -6.56 0.38
C SER A 16 15.49 -7.35 1.01
N THR A 17 15.80 -8.50 1.61
CA THR A 17 14.83 -9.33 2.33
C THR A 17 14.92 -9.02 3.82
N THR A 18 13.84 -8.58 4.44
CA THR A 18 13.80 -8.36 5.89
C THR A 18 13.51 -9.69 6.59
N HIS A 19 14.34 -10.10 7.56
CA HIS A 19 14.11 -11.32 8.36
C HIS A 19 13.85 -10.98 9.83
N LYS A 20 12.84 -11.61 10.42
CA LYS A 20 12.59 -11.61 11.88
C LYS A 20 12.58 -13.04 12.41
N THR A 21 13.49 -13.35 13.33
CA THR A 21 13.52 -14.62 14.06
C THR A 21 12.53 -14.54 15.24
N PRO A 22 11.54 -15.44 15.34
CA PRO A 22 10.70 -15.50 16.53
C PRO A 22 11.56 -15.95 17.74
N GLN A 23 11.61 -15.13 18.78
CA GLN A 23 12.18 -15.51 20.07
C GLN A 23 11.07 -16.14 20.92
N PHE A 24 11.28 -17.39 21.34
CA PHE A 24 10.44 -18.05 22.33
C PHE A 24 11.12 -17.99 23.70
N PRO A 25 10.38 -17.84 24.81
CA PRO A 25 10.95 -17.75 26.16
C PRO A 25 11.46 -19.09 26.73
N THR A 26 11.84 -20.06 25.88
CA THR A 26 12.39 -21.35 26.30
C THR A 26 13.82 -21.51 25.82
N THR A 27 14.71 -21.74 26.78
CA THR A 27 16.14 -22.04 26.63
C THR A 27 16.30 -23.39 25.92
N ILE A 28 16.35 -23.38 24.59
CA ILE A 28 16.73 -24.55 23.78
C ILE A 28 18.17 -24.30 23.31
N PRO A 29 19.10 -25.27 23.41
CA PRO A 29 20.48 -25.08 22.95
C PRO A 29 20.50 -24.61 21.50
N GLU A 30 21.38 -23.66 21.17
CA GLU A 30 21.58 -23.11 19.83
C GLU A 30 22.08 -24.20 18.86
N THR A 31 21.19 -25.08 18.41
CA THR A 31 21.35 -25.69 17.10
C THR A 31 21.18 -24.56 16.11
N PHE A 32 22.27 -24.18 15.45
CA PHE A 32 22.24 -23.32 14.27
C PHE A 32 21.22 -23.92 13.29
N LEU A 33 19.99 -23.42 13.34
CA LEU A 33 18.99 -23.68 12.32
C LEU A 33 19.53 -22.99 11.09
N SER A 34 20.20 -23.78 10.24
CA SER A 34 20.59 -23.41 8.88
C SER A 34 19.45 -22.58 8.32
N ALA A 35 19.75 -21.35 7.90
CA ALA A 35 18.77 -20.45 7.32
C ALA A 35 18.10 -21.19 6.16
N SER A 36 16.94 -21.80 6.43
CA SER A 36 16.17 -22.50 5.43
C SER A 36 15.83 -21.44 4.40
N SER A 37 16.36 -21.61 3.19
CA SER A 37 16.07 -20.72 2.07
C SER A 37 14.56 -20.62 1.99
N LEU A 38 14.01 -19.45 2.30
CA LEU A 38 12.57 -19.29 2.20
C LEU A 38 12.17 -19.56 0.75
N PRO A 39 11.10 -20.34 0.54
CA PRO A 39 10.65 -20.65 -0.80
C PRO A 39 10.42 -19.33 -1.55
N CYS A 40 11.04 -19.22 -2.72
CA CYS A 40 10.83 -18.09 -3.61
C CYS A 40 9.33 -18.00 -3.91
N VAL A 41 8.72 -16.91 -3.45
CA VAL A 41 7.28 -16.70 -3.57
C VAL A 41 6.98 -16.29 -5.01
N THR A 42 6.44 -17.21 -5.80
CA THR A 42 6.10 -16.94 -7.21
C THR A 42 4.74 -16.22 -7.33
N PRO A 43 4.49 -15.47 -8.42
CA PRO A 43 3.17 -14.87 -8.68
C PRO A 43 2.02 -15.89 -8.67
N LEU A 44 2.28 -17.13 -9.12
CA LEU A 44 1.33 -18.23 -9.09
C LEU A 44 0.97 -18.64 -7.66
N PHE A 45 1.96 -18.74 -6.77
CA PHE A 45 1.73 -19.03 -5.37
C PHE A 45 0.91 -17.92 -4.68
N ASN A 46 1.23 -16.64 -4.93
CA ASN A 46 0.46 -15.51 -4.39
C ASN A 46 -1.00 -15.57 -4.81
N THR A 47 -1.25 -15.84 -6.10
CA THR A 47 -2.62 -15.96 -6.62
C THR A 47 -3.36 -17.14 -5.99
N TRP A 48 -2.70 -18.28 -5.83
CA TRP A 48 -3.27 -19.46 -5.19
C TRP A 48 -3.59 -19.20 -3.71
N PHE A 49 -2.65 -18.61 -2.96
CA PHE A 49 -2.80 -18.32 -1.54
C PHE A 49 -3.90 -17.28 -1.29
N SER A 50 -3.93 -16.19 -2.06
CA SER A 50 -4.96 -15.15 -1.93
C SER A 50 -6.37 -15.69 -2.11
N LYS A 51 -6.56 -16.70 -2.98
CA LYS A 51 -7.85 -17.39 -3.15
C LYS A 51 -8.28 -18.25 -1.96
N LYS A 52 -7.37 -18.53 -1.01
CA LYS A 52 -7.66 -19.30 0.20
C LYS A 52 -8.04 -18.41 1.39
N LEU A 53 -7.89 -17.10 1.28
CA LEU A 53 -8.26 -16.17 2.34
C LEU A 53 -9.77 -16.19 2.55
N ARG A 54 -10.19 -16.69 3.72
CA ARG A 54 -11.57 -16.72 4.18
C ARG A 54 -11.58 -16.48 5.69
N SER A 55 -12.64 -15.85 6.18
CA SER A 55 -12.84 -15.77 7.61
C SER A 55 -13.15 -17.15 8.19
N LEU A 56 -12.93 -17.32 9.49
CA LEU A 56 -13.16 -18.60 10.19
C LEU A 56 -14.63 -18.98 10.20
N ASP A 57 -15.50 -18.02 10.52
CA ASP A 57 -16.95 -18.14 10.59
C ASP A 57 -17.44 -19.35 11.38
N SER A 58 -17.08 -19.41 12.66
CA SER A 58 -17.55 -20.44 13.59
C SER A 58 -18.62 -19.88 14.54
N SER A 59 -19.27 -20.77 15.31
CA SER A 59 -20.24 -20.35 16.34
C SER A 59 -19.63 -19.39 17.38
N ASP A 60 -18.38 -19.64 17.77
CA ASP A 60 -17.66 -18.81 18.74
C ASP A 60 -17.08 -17.53 18.11
N TYR A 61 -16.85 -17.53 16.79
CA TYR A 61 -16.27 -16.43 16.02
C TYR A 61 -17.10 -16.11 14.75
N PRO A 62 -18.34 -15.63 14.91
CA PRO A 62 -19.26 -15.45 13.79
C PRO A 62 -18.87 -14.26 12.89
N CYS A 63 -19.01 -14.43 11.58
CA CYS A 63 -18.70 -13.40 10.61
C CYS A 63 -19.93 -12.57 10.23
N LYS A 64 -19.98 -11.32 10.71
CA LYS A 64 -21.07 -10.39 10.41
C LYS A 64 -20.74 -9.54 9.19
N VAL A 65 -21.03 -10.06 8.00
CA VAL A 65 -20.84 -9.32 6.73
C VAL A 65 -21.99 -8.33 6.54
N PRO A 66 -21.72 -7.03 6.32
CA PRO A 66 -22.75 -6.06 5.97
C PRO A 66 -23.49 -6.44 4.69
N ARG A 67 -24.83 -6.46 4.73
CA ARG A 67 -25.68 -6.83 3.57
C ARG A 67 -26.26 -5.63 2.82
N ALA A 68 -26.41 -4.51 3.50
CA ALA A 68 -26.81 -3.24 2.91
C ALA A 68 -25.57 -2.38 2.70
N VAL A 69 -25.46 -1.76 1.53
CA VAL A 69 -24.35 -0.87 1.18
C VAL A 69 -24.89 0.55 1.11
N ASP A 70 -24.50 1.39 2.06
CA ASP A 70 -24.94 2.79 2.12
C ASP A 70 -24.19 3.66 1.11
N LYS A 71 -22.92 3.34 0.85
CA LYS A 71 -22.01 4.15 0.03
C LYS A 71 -21.05 3.26 -0.76
N GLN A 72 -20.94 3.53 -2.06
CA GLN A 72 -20.00 2.85 -2.94
C GLN A 72 -18.85 3.79 -3.28
N VAL A 73 -17.63 3.33 -3.04
CA VAL A 73 -16.41 4.09 -3.31
C VAL A 73 -15.56 3.29 -4.29
N PHE A 74 -15.18 3.94 -5.39
CA PHE A 74 -14.26 3.40 -6.38
C PHE A 74 -12.90 4.07 -6.22
N LEU A 75 -11.90 3.32 -5.74
CA LEU A 75 -10.56 3.82 -5.49
C LEU A 75 -9.60 3.33 -6.58
N THR A 76 -9.04 4.25 -7.35
CA THR A 76 -7.89 3.95 -8.20
C THR A 76 -6.62 4.16 -7.41
N VAL A 77 -5.80 3.12 -7.27
CA VAL A 77 -4.49 3.22 -6.62
C VAL A 77 -3.43 3.23 -7.70
N SER A 78 -2.63 4.29 -7.74
CA SER A 78 -1.61 4.46 -8.77
C SER A 78 -0.30 4.99 -8.19
N LEU A 79 0.79 4.59 -8.87
CA LEU A 79 2.11 5.14 -8.65
C LEU A 79 2.35 6.19 -9.74
N ASN A 80 2.66 7.41 -9.32
CA ASN A 80 2.87 8.56 -10.20
C ASN A 80 4.18 9.26 -9.86
N LEU A 81 4.47 10.32 -10.62
CA LEU A 81 5.62 11.19 -10.44
C LEU A 81 5.17 12.55 -9.95
N GLN A 82 5.84 13.06 -8.93
CA GLN A 82 5.65 14.39 -8.38
C GLN A 82 6.93 15.19 -8.53
N ASP A 83 6.80 16.50 -8.71
CA ASP A 83 7.95 17.39 -8.78
C ASP A 83 8.80 17.35 -7.51
N CYS A 84 10.09 17.54 -7.71
CA CYS A 84 11.02 17.69 -6.60
C CYS A 84 10.81 19.04 -5.92
N PRO A 85 11.08 19.12 -4.61
CA PRO A 85 11.22 20.40 -3.95
C PRO A 85 12.23 21.30 -4.68
N LEU A 86 11.97 22.61 -4.66
CA LEU A 86 12.89 23.61 -5.20
C LEU A 86 14.30 23.37 -4.66
N ASN A 87 15.29 23.43 -5.55
CA ASN A 87 16.72 23.21 -5.27
C ASN A 87 17.11 21.78 -4.85
N GLN A 88 16.25 20.78 -5.03
CA GLN A 88 16.58 19.37 -4.84
C GLN A 88 16.52 18.59 -6.15
N LYS A 89 17.50 17.69 -6.36
CA LYS A 89 17.47 16.72 -7.46
C LYS A 89 16.92 15.39 -6.94
N CYS A 90 15.86 14.87 -7.54
CA CYS A 90 15.37 13.53 -7.24
C CYS A 90 16.00 12.50 -8.20
N LYS A 91 16.10 11.27 -7.71
CA LYS A 91 16.64 10.13 -8.46
C LYS A 91 15.56 9.32 -9.21
N GLY A 92 14.31 9.78 -9.21
CA GLY A 92 13.23 9.07 -9.89
C GLY A 92 13.19 9.36 -11.38
N PHE A 93 12.21 8.75 -12.06
CA PHE A 93 12.03 8.91 -13.50
C PHE A 93 11.78 10.38 -13.88
N LEU A 94 12.35 10.83 -15.01
CA LEU A 94 12.32 12.22 -15.48
C LEU A 94 12.82 13.26 -14.44
N GLY A 95 13.69 12.84 -13.51
CA GLY A 95 14.19 13.71 -12.44
C GLY A 95 13.12 14.10 -11.40
N LYS A 96 11.96 13.46 -11.43
CA LYS A 96 10.86 13.62 -10.47
C LYS A 96 11.00 12.61 -9.33
N ARG A 97 10.18 12.73 -8.27
CA ARG A 97 10.07 11.71 -7.21
C ARG A 97 8.83 10.86 -7.40
N PHE A 98 8.91 9.58 -7.03
CA PHE A 98 7.72 8.74 -6.99
C PHE A 98 6.78 9.19 -5.87
N SER A 99 5.48 9.15 -6.15
CA SER A 99 4.43 9.43 -5.19
C SER A 99 3.21 8.56 -5.49
N ALA A 100 2.51 8.14 -4.45
CA ALA A 100 1.32 7.33 -4.56
C ALA A 100 0.07 8.23 -4.56
N PHE A 101 -0.89 7.89 -5.41
CA PHE A 101 -2.14 8.62 -5.54
C PHE A 101 -3.31 7.65 -5.37
N ILE A 102 -4.37 8.14 -4.76
CA ILE A 102 -5.67 7.48 -4.71
C ILE A 102 -6.68 8.42 -5.36
N ASN A 103 -7.39 7.99 -6.42
CA ASN A 103 -8.31 8.85 -7.17
C ASN A 103 -7.67 10.17 -7.67
N ASN A 104 -6.41 10.08 -8.09
CA ASN A 104 -5.59 11.24 -8.50
C ASN A 104 -5.37 12.28 -7.37
N GLN A 105 -5.46 11.87 -6.11
CA GLN A 105 -5.09 12.67 -4.94
C GLN A 105 -3.88 12.06 -4.25
N SER A 106 -2.85 12.86 -3.99
CA SER A 106 -1.66 12.45 -3.24
C SER A 106 -1.78 12.93 -1.80
N PHE A 107 -1.58 12.02 -0.84
CA PHE A 107 -1.61 12.38 0.57
C PHE A 107 -0.27 13.00 0.99
N VAL A 108 -0.31 14.29 1.33
CA VAL A 108 0.81 14.98 1.97
C VAL A 108 0.60 14.92 3.47
N ARG A 109 1.61 14.44 4.20
CA ARG A 109 1.53 14.37 5.66
C ARG A 109 1.43 15.79 6.23
N PRO A 110 0.35 16.14 6.95
CA PRO A 110 0.22 17.44 7.59
C PRO A 110 1.19 17.57 8.77
N ALA A 111 1.48 18.82 9.17
CA ALA A 111 2.35 19.10 10.32
C ALA A 111 1.68 18.72 11.66
N VAL A 112 0.36 18.89 11.74
CA VAL A 112 -0.47 18.52 12.88
C VAL A 112 -1.22 17.22 12.55
N SER A 113 -1.44 16.35 13.53
CA SER A 113 -2.13 15.09 13.28
C SER A 113 -3.58 15.34 12.82
N THR A 114 -4.07 14.54 11.88
CA THR A 114 -5.45 14.62 11.38
C THR A 114 -6.47 14.50 12.52
N LEU A 115 -6.19 13.64 13.49
CA LEU A 115 -7.05 13.42 14.66
C LEU A 115 -7.11 14.67 15.57
N GLU A 116 -5.96 15.28 15.85
CA GLU A 116 -5.87 16.51 16.65
C GLU A 116 -6.54 17.69 15.93
N SER A 117 -6.30 17.83 14.63
CA SER A 117 -6.94 18.84 13.79
C SER A 117 -8.46 18.74 13.82
N HIS A 118 -9.00 17.51 13.73
CA HIS A 118 -10.43 17.27 13.84
C HIS A 118 -10.97 17.57 15.25
N TYR A 119 -10.28 17.12 16.29
CA TYR A 119 -10.74 17.29 17.68
C TYR A 119 -10.77 18.76 18.12
N HIS A 120 -9.76 19.53 17.73
CA HIS A 120 -9.64 20.95 18.08
C HIS A 120 -10.29 21.89 17.07
N HIS A 121 -11.00 21.36 16.06
CA HIS A 121 -11.64 22.14 14.99
C HIS A 121 -10.65 23.12 14.33
N LEU A 122 -9.41 22.66 14.11
CA LEU A 122 -8.42 23.45 13.39
C LEU A 122 -8.82 23.48 11.92
N HIS A 123 -9.33 24.62 11.47
CA HIS A 123 -9.69 24.87 10.07
C HIS A 123 -8.42 25.13 9.25
N ASN A 124 -7.59 24.10 9.11
CA ASN A 124 -6.41 24.15 8.28
C ASN A 124 -6.84 23.78 6.86
N VAL A 125 -6.55 24.65 5.88
CA VAL A 125 -6.82 24.43 4.43
C VAL A 125 -6.18 23.13 3.92
N GLU A 126 -5.18 22.61 4.64
CA GLU A 126 -4.44 21.40 4.31
C GLU A 126 -5.23 20.09 4.48
N LEU A 127 -6.31 20.07 5.26
CA LEU A 127 -7.13 18.88 5.49
C LEU A 127 -8.50 19.04 4.82
N LEU A 128 -8.56 18.71 3.54
CA LEU A 128 -9.80 18.62 2.78
C LEU A 128 -10.62 17.40 3.24
N SER A 129 -11.89 17.63 3.59
CA SER A 129 -12.83 16.56 4.01
C SER A 129 -13.59 15.92 2.85
N ASP A 130 -13.37 16.38 1.62
CA ASP A 130 -14.10 16.05 0.40
C ASP A 130 -13.30 15.10 -0.52
N PHE A 131 -12.69 14.06 0.06
CA PHE A 131 -11.98 13.06 -0.72
C PHE A 131 -12.92 12.39 -1.75
N PRO A 132 -12.55 12.33 -3.05
CA PRO A 132 -13.46 11.92 -4.10
C PRO A 132 -13.78 10.43 -4.02
N GLU A 133 -15.07 10.11 -4.15
CA GLU A 133 -15.56 8.73 -4.08
C GLU A 133 -15.25 7.89 -5.33
N LYS A 134 -14.85 8.54 -6.42
CA LYS A 134 -14.47 7.93 -7.69
C LYS A 134 -13.36 8.76 -8.34
N PRO A 135 -12.53 8.18 -9.22
CA PRO A 135 -11.54 8.93 -9.96
C PRO A 135 -12.20 10.04 -10.78
N PRO A 136 -11.61 11.24 -10.82
CA PRO A 136 -12.19 12.37 -11.54
C PRO A 136 -12.26 12.13 -13.05
N HIS A 137 -11.31 11.37 -13.59
CA HIS A 137 -11.23 11.03 -15.02
C HIS A 137 -11.11 9.52 -15.19
N PRO A 138 -12.10 8.84 -15.80
CA PRO A 138 -12.01 7.42 -16.07
C PRO A 138 -11.07 7.11 -17.25
N TYR A 139 -10.30 6.04 -17.12
CA TYR A 139 -9.41 5.52 -18.15
C TYR A 139 -9.29 3.99 -18.03
N ASN A 140 -8.52 3.35 -18.91
CA ASN A 140 -8.21 1.93 -18.77
C ASN A 140 -7.22 1.69 -17.61
N TYR A 141 -7.73 1.53 -16.39
CA TYR A 141 -6.93 1.43 -15.16
C TYR A 141 -5.94 0.26 -15.13
N THR A 142 -6.21 -0.79 -15.90
CA THR A 142 -5.37 -2.00 -15.97
C THR A 142 -4.80 -2.21 -17.38
N GLY A 143 -4.75 -1.17 -18.20
CA GLY A 143 -4.15 -1.22 -19.52
C GLY A 143 -2.66 -1.56 -19.43
N ALA A 144 -2.15 -2.30 -20.41
CA ALA A 144 -0.73 -2.67 -20.48
C ALA A 144 0.19 -1.47 -20.82
N ILE A 145 -0.39 -0.38 -21.30
CA ILE A 145 0.30 0.84 -21.71
C ILE A 145 -0.09 1.93 -20.72
N LEU A 146 0.91 2.54 -20.07
CA LEU A 146 0.68 3.73 -19.25
C LEU A 146 0.15 4.84 -20.16
N PRO A 147 -0.95 5.52 -19.84
CA PRO A 147 -1.39 6.68 -20.63
C PRO A 147 -0.24 7.69 -20.67
N ASP A 148 0.05 8.23 -21.86
CA ASP A 148 1.05 9.27 -22.03
C ASP A 148 0.82 10.37 -21.00
N THR A 149 1.88 10.76 -20.29
CA THR A 149 1.89 11.64 -19.12
C THR A 149 1.57 13.11 -19.44
N ASN A 150 0.66 13.38 -20.39
CA ASN A 150 0.27 14.71 -20.84
C ASN A 150 -1.22 14.98 -20.58
N TYR A 151 -1.61 14.99 -19.30
CA TYR A 151 -2.77 15.74 -18.82
C TYR A 151 -2.40 16.45 -17.52
#